data_AF-A0A811P693-F1
#
_entry.id   AF-A0A811P693-F1
#
_cell.length_a   1.000
_cell.length_b   1.000
_cell.length_c   1.000
_cell.angle_alpha   90.00
_cell.angle_beta   90.00
_cell.angle_gamma   90.00
#
_symmetry.space_group_name_H-M   'P 1'
#
loop_
_entity.id
_entity.type
_entity.pdbx_description
1 polymer ?
#
loop_
_entity_poly.entity_id
_entity_poly.type
_entity_poly.pdbx_seq_one_letter_code
_entity_poly.pdbx_strand_id
1 'polypeptide(L)'
;MCSITRLAFVLALAIASSTEVAESRDFNILAQGSLPDAAKGLGLTASSGKLCQLCEQYSTEALFYLTQNETRTEILSILHHECASLAPLKQQCITLVDYYVPLFFLELEVIDLLTKTCSKAQNYEQQCKRLVLKYTPLILVKGQKFLETTDVCSAIHACKAGTQASMEAMPLSATL
;
A
#
# COMPACT_ATOMS: atom_id res chain seq x y z
N MET A 1 26.77 15.89 47.92
CA MET A 1 26.82 14.51 47.38
C MET A 1 25.48 14.09 46.75
N CYS A 2 24.89 14.90 45.85
CA CYS A 2 23.55 14.62 45.28
C CYS A 2 23.47 14.77 43.74
N SER A 3 24.33 15.57 43.11
CA SER A 3 24.33 15.75 41.64
C SER A 3 25.13 14.66 40.91
N ILE A 4 26.28 14.27 41.47
CA ILE A 4 27.17 13.26 40.87
C ILE A 4 26.52 11.88 40.89
N THR A 5 25.82 11.52 41.96
CA THR A 5 25.10 10.24 42.09
C THR A 5 23.95 10.14 41.09
N ARG A 6 23.24 11.23 40.81
CA ARG A 6 22.18 11.26 39.78
C ARG A 6 22.75 11.15 38.37
N LEU A 7 23.84 11.86 38.06
CA LEU A 7 24.54 11.73 36.78
C LEU A 7 25.05 10.31 36.55
N ALA A 8 25.62 9.67 37.58
CA ALA A 8 26.06 8.29 37.52
C ALA A 8 24.90 7.32 37.26
N PHE A 9 23.72 7.56 37.87
CA PHE A 9 22.54 6.72 37.67
C PHE A 9 21.94 6.86 36.26
N VAL A 10 21.91 8.09 35.71
CA VAL A 10 21.45 8.34 34.33
C VAL A 10 22.41 7.74 33.31
N LEU A 11 23.72 7.88 33.53
CA LEU A 11 24.74 7.22 32.70
C LEU A 11 24.62 5.68 32.77
N ALA A 12 24.41 5.12 33.95
CA ALA A 12 24.22 3.67 34.12
C ALA A 12 22.95 3.16 33.38
N LEU A 13 21.85 3.91 33.43
CA LEU A 13 20.61 3.58 32.70
C LEU A 13 20.80 3.66 31.18
N ALA A 14 21.52 4.68 30.68
CA ALA A 14 21.81 4.82 29.25
C ALA A 14 22.74 3.72 28.71
N ILE A 15 23.68 3.25 29.54
CA ILE A 15 24.56 2.14 29.19
C ILE A 15 23.78 0.81 29.21
N ALA A 16 22.84 0.62 30.15
CA ALA A 16 21.99 -0.57 30.20
C ALA A 16 21.03 -0.68 29.01
N SER A 17 20.57 0.43 28.43
CA SER A 17 19.75 0.42 27.21
C SER A 17 20.54 0.14 25.92
N SER A 18 21.88 0.06 25.99
CA SER A 18 22.74 -0.12 24.81
C SER A 18 23.21 -1.56 24.60
N THR A 19 22.86 -2.50 25.50
CA THR A 19 23.29 -3.92 25.45
C THR A 19 22.17 -4.93 25.22
N GLU A 20 21.18 -4.59 24.38
CA GLU A 20 20.41 -5.60 23.65
C GLU A 20 20.60 -5.38 22.15
N VAL A 21 21.74 -5.83 21.64
CA VAL A 21 21.89 -6.19 20.23
C VAL A 21 21.99 -7.71 20.14
N ALA A 22 21.09 -8.27 19.32
CA ALA A 22 21.13 -9.55 18.61
C ALA A 22 20.67 -10.85 19.32
N GLU A 23 19.40 -11.20 19.08
CA GLU A 23 18.95 -12.50 18.55
C GLU A 23 17.55 -12.27 17.93
N SER A 24 17.39 -12.02 16.63
CA SER A 24 17.41 -12.99 15.52
C SER A 24 16.80 -14.35 15.84
N ARG A 25 15.49 -14.40 16.14
CA ARG A 25 14.67 -15.59 15.89
C ARG A 25 13.28 -15.23 15.33
N ASP A 26 13.12 -15.59 14.05
CA ASP A 26 11.88 -15.85 13.31
C ASP A 26 10.70 -14.88 13.49
N PHE A 27 10.68 -13.80 12.69
CA PHE A 27 9.42 -13.29 12.15
C PHE A 27 9.20 -13.88 10.77
N ASN A 28 9.00 -15.19 10.74
CA ASN A 28 8.30 -15.89 9.65
C ASN A 28 6.77 -15.67 9.75
N ILE A 29 6.34 -14.52 10.29
CA ILE A 29 4.93 -14.13 10.45
C ILE A 29 4.60 -13.12 9.35
N LEU A 30 4.79 -13.54 8.11
CA LEU A 30 3.86 -13.29 6.99
C LEU A 30 3.89 -14.47 5.98
N ALA A 31 4.45 -15.63 6.36
CA ALA A 31 4.44 -16.82 5.51
C ALA A 31 3.63 -18.00 6.08
N GLN A 32 3.17 -17.96 7.32
CA GLN A 32 2.36 -19.05 7.91
C GLN A 32 1.38 -18.57 8.97
N GLY A 33 0.65 -17.50 8.68
CA GLY A 33 -0.73 -17.42 9.12
C GLY A 33 -1.54 -18.08 8.02
N SER A 34 -2.04 -19.29 8.24
CA SER A 34 -3.14 -19.82 7.45
C SER A 34 -4.34 -18.89 7.65
N LEU A 35 -4.38 -17.81 6.86
CA LEU A 35 -5.61 -17.09 6.59
C LEU A 35 -6.52 -18.17 5.98
N PRO A 36 -7.64 -18.54 6.64
CA PRO A 36 -8.55 -19.53 6.10
C PRO A 36 -8.86 -19.09 4.68
N ASP A 37 -8.69 -20.01 3.73
CA ASP A 37 -8.90 -19.84 2.30
C ASP A 37 -9.88 -18.70 2.00
N ALA A 38 -9.33 -17.50 1.77
CA ALA A 38 -10.10 -16.37 1.28
C ALA A 38 -10.46 -16.56 -0.20
N ALA A 39 -10.49 -17.81 -0.67
CA ALA A 39 -11.24 -18.27 -1.84
C ALA A 39 -12.75 -18.39 -1.55
N LYS A 40 -13.23 -17.96 -0.38
CA LYS A 40 -14.67 -17.87 -0.07
C LYS A 40 -15.07 -16.54 0.57
N GLY A 41 -14.62 -15.43 -0.04
CA GLY A 41 -15.22 -14.11 0.13
C GLY A 41 -15.75 -13.65 -1.23
N LEU A 42 -17.08 -13.48 -1.33
CA LEU A 42 -17.86 -13.16 -2.54
C LEU A 42 -17.52 -14.05 -3.76
N GLY A 43 -18.25 -15.15 -3.91
CA GLY A 43 -18.15 -16.00 -5.10
C GLY A 43 -18.46 -15.23 -6.38
N LEU A 44 -17.43 -14.68 -7.03
CA LEU A 44 -17.43 -14.28 -8.43
C LEU A 44 -16.80 -15.40 -9.26
N THR A 45 -17.36 -16.60 -9.14
CA THR A 45 -17.10 -17.68 -10.10
C THR A 45 -17.97 -17.45 -11.34
N ALA A 46 -17.60 -16.49 -12.18
CA ALA A 46 -17.94 -16.40 -13.59
C ALA A 46 -17.33 -15.12 -14.20
N SER A 47 -16.47 -15.30 -15.21
CA SER A 47 -15.85 -14.26 -16.05
C SER A 47 -14.52 -13.70 -15.55
N SER A 48 -13.44 -14.46 -15.79
CA SER A 48 -12.07 -13.93 -15.81
C SER A 48 -11.95 -12.71 -16.75
N GLY A 49 -12.75 -12.65 -17.82
CA GLY A 49 -12.84 -11.48 -18.70
C GLY A 49 -13.38 -10.23 -18.00
N LYS A 50 -14.45 -10.36 -17.20
CA LYS A 50 -15.04 -9.24 -16.45
C LYS A 50 -14.13 -8.77 -15.30
N LEU A 51 -13.42 -9.69 -14.65
CA LEU A 51 -12.43 -9.35 -13.64
C LEU A 51 -11.23 -8.62 -14.24
N CYS A 52 -10.73 -9.07 -15.39
CA CYS A 52 -9.67 -8.40 -16.13
C CYS A 52 -10.10 -6.98 -16.56
N GLN A 53 -11.29 -6.82 -17.15
CA GLN A 53 -11.82 -5.53 -17.56
C GLN A 53 -11.97 -4.55 -16.39
N LEU A 54 -12.48 -5.02 -15.24
CA LEU A 54 -12.59 -4.19 -14.03
C LEU A 54 -11.21 -3.80 -13.49
N CYS A 55 -10.25 -4.73 -13.52
CA CYS A 55 -8.89 -4.43 -13.12
C CYS A 55 -8.26 -3.36 -14.03
N GLU A 56 -8.39 -3.51 -15.35
CA GLU A 56 -7.86 -2.55 -16.33
C GLU A 56 -8.49 -1.17 -16.14
N GLN A 57 -9.81 -1.12 -15.96
CA GLN A 57 -10.55 0.10 -15.69
C GLN A 57 -10.02 0.80 -14.43
N TYR A 58 -9.99 0.10 -13.30
CA TYR A 58 -9.55 0.69 -12.03
C TYR A 58 -8.06 1.02 -12.02
N SER A 59 -7.22 0.24 -12.70
CA SER A 59 -5.78 0.52 -12.78
C SER A 59 -5.50 1.77 -13.61
N THR A 60 -6.25 1.96 -14.70
CA THR A 60 -6.15 3.15 -15.55
C THR A 60 -6.64 4.40 -14.82
N GLU A 61 -7.77 4.28 -14.14
CA GLU A 61 -8.36 5.36 -13.34
C GLU A 61 -7.44 5.74 -12.16
N ALA A 62 -6.90 4.76 -11.45
CA ALA A 62 -5.92 4.98 -10.40
C ALA A 62 -4.65 5.66 -10.93
N LEU A 63 -4.14 5.26 -12.11
CA LEU A 63 -2.98 5.91 -12.73
C LEU A 63 -3.29 7.37 -13.07
N PHE A 64 -4.47 7.65 -13.64
CA PHE A 64 -4.91 9.02 -13.92
C PHE A 64 -4.92 9.87 -12.64
N TYR A 65 -5.54 9.39 -11.56
CA TYR A 65 -5.55 10.12 -10.28
C TYR A 65 -4.17 10.27 -9.64
N LEU A 66 -3.27 9.30 -9.79
CA LEU A 66 -1.90 9.37 -9.27
C LEU A 66 -0.99 10.31 -10.08
N THR A 67 -1.33 10.57 -11.35
CA THR A 67 -0.63 11.57 -12.18
C THR A 67 -1.11 12.99 -11.89
N GLN A 68 -2.26 13.15 -11.25
CA GLN A 68 -2.73 14.43 -10.78
C GLN A 68 -2.02 14.81 -9.48
N ASN A 69 -1.72 16.10 -9.31
CA ASN A 69 -1.16 16.65 -8.07
C ASN A 69 -2.27 16.79 -7.01
N GLU A 70 -2.94 15.68 -6.69
CA GLU A 70 -4.01 15.64 -5.70
C GLU A 70 -3.43 15.77 -4.29
N THR A 71 -4.10 16.56 -3.48
CA THR A 71 -3.85 16.67 -2.05
C THR A 71 -4.53 15.53 -1.30
N ARG A 72 -4.04 15.22 -0.10
CA ARG A 72 -4.65 14.26 0.84
C ARG A 72 -6.17 14.45 0.99
N THR A 73 -6.63 15.71 0.96
CA THR A 73 -8.03 16.08 1.14
C THR A 73 -8.89 15.75 -0.08
N GLU A 74 -8.36 15.93 -1.29
CA GLU A 74 -9.08 15.62 -2.54
C GLU A 74 -9.27 14.10 -2.69
N ILE A 75 -8.23 13.31 -2.39
CA ILE A 75 -8.32 11.84 -2.40
C ILE A 75 -9.37 11.33 -1.41
N LEU A 76 -9.40 11.91 -0.20
CA LEU A 76 -10.41 11.57 0.80
C LEU A 76 -11.83 11.90 0.30
N SER A 77 -12.00 13.07 -0.33
CA SER A 77 -13.28 13.49 -0.89
C SER A 77 -13.77 12.57 -2.01
N ILE A 78 -12.89 12.13 -2.92
CA ILE A 78 -13.24 11.18 -3.99
C ILE A 78 -13.70 9.85 -3.39
N LEU A 79 -12.96 9.31 -2.43
CA LEU A 79 -13.31 8.04 -1.80
C LEU A 79 -14.64 8.12 -1.03
N HIS A 80 -14.92 9.24 -0.37
CA HIS A 80 -16.23 9.49 0.24
C HIS A 80 -17.36 9.57 -0.78
N HIS A 81 -17.11 10.17 -1.95
CA HIS A 81 -18.07 10.23 -3.04
C HIS A 81 -18.43 8.82 -3.54
N GLU A 82 -17.43 7.98 -3.79
CA GLU A 82 -17.64 6.58 -4.20
C GLU A 82 -18.36 5.77 -3.12
N CYS A 83 -17.99 5.96 -1.84
CA CYS A 83 -18.70 5.33 -0.72
C CYS A 83 -20.19 5.70 -0.65
N ALA A 84 -20.58 6.88 -1.14
CA ALA A 84 -21.98 7.30 -1.13
C ALA A 84 -22.87 6.42 -2.03
N SER A 85 -22.31 5.87 -3.11
CA SER A 85 -22.98 5.00 -4.08
C SER A 85 -23.02 3.52 -3.62
N LEU A 86 -22.25 3.15 -2.61
CA LEU A 86 -22.11 1.77 -2.11
C LEU A 86 -23.20 1.39 -1.09
N ALA A 87 -24.48 1.54 -1.43
CA ALA A 87 -25.57 1.07 -0.57
C ALA A 87 -25.70 -0.48 -0.61
N PRO A 88 -25.90 -1.17 0.54
CA PRO A 88 -26.15 -0.64 1.89
C PRO A 88 -24.88 -0.40 2.74
N LEU A 89 -23.69 -0.62 2.18
CA LEU A 89 -22.39 -0.58 2.87
C LEU A 89 -21.80 0.82 3.08
N LYS A 90 -22.49 1.89 2.65
CA LYS A 90 -22.01 3.28 2.69
C LYS A 90 -21.27 3.65 3.98
N GLN A 91 -21.86 3.37 5.14
CA GLN A 91 -21.25 3.76 6.43
C GLN A 91 -20.01 2.94 6.77
N GLN A 92 -19.98 1.65 6.42
CA GLN A 92 -18.80 0.82 6.60
C GLN A 92 -17.68 1.29 5.68
N CYS A 93 -18.00 1.61 4.42
CA CYS A 93 -17.07 2.20 3.48
C CYS A 93 -16.46 3.50 4.00
N ILE A 94 -17.29 4.46 4.44
CA ILE A 94 -16.82 5.74 4.99
C ILE A 94 -15.92 5.51 6.21
N THR A 95 -16.32 4.63 7.14
CA THR A 95 -15.52 4.33 8.34
C THR A 95 -14.14 3.76 7.98
N LEU A 96 -14.08 2.85 7.01
CA LEU A 96 -12.82 2.28 6.54
C LEU A 96 -11.96 3.37 5.86
N VAL A 97 -12.56 4.18 4.99
CA VAL A 97 -11.86 5.28 4.30
C VAL A 97 -11.30 6.29 5.31
N ASP A 98 -12.09 6.73 6.28
CA ASP A 98 -11.68 7.68 7.32
C ASP A 98 -10.57 7.16 8.22
N TYR A 99 -10.49 5.84 8.40
CA TYR A 99 -9.45 5.23 9.22
C TYR A 99 -8.16 4.97 8.41
N TYR A 100 -8.27 4.28 7.28
CA TYR A 100 -7.11 3.77 6.55
C TYR A 100 -6.42 4.82 5.69
N VAL A 101 -7.16 5.77 5.09
CA VAL A 101 -6.57 6.77 4.20
C VAL A 101 -5.62 7.72 4.95
N PRO A 102 -5.97 8.28 6.12
CA PRO A 102 -5.02 9.03 6.95
C PRO A 102 -3.75 8.26 7.32
N LEU A 103 -3.88 6.98 7.68
CA LEU A 103 -2.75 6.13 8.06
C LEU A 103 -1.81 5.90 6.87
N PHE A 104 -2.37 5.64 5.70
CA PHE A 104 -1.61 5.50 4.46
C PHE A 104 -0.74 6.72 4.15
N PHE A 105 -1.29 7.94 4.26
CA PHE A 105 -0.50 9.16 4.03
C PHE A 105 0.59 9.38 5.07
N LEU A 106 0.31 9.06 6.34
CA LEU A 106 1.32 9.13 7.40
C LEU A 106 2.49 8.18 7.11
N GLU A 107 2.20 6.95 6.70
CA GLU A 107 3.23 5.98 6.30
C GLU A 107 4.07 6.52 5.12
N LEU A 108 3.43 7.08 4.09
CA LEU A 108 4.12 7.68 2.95
C LEU A 108 5.08 8.81 3.36
N GLU A 109 4.66 9.71 4.24
CA GLU A 109 5.50 10.81 4.74
C GLU A 109 6.74 10.28 5.48
N VAL A 110 6.57 9.23 6.30
CA VAL A 110 7.68 8.58 6.99
C VAL A 110 8.65 7.93 6.01
N ILE A 111 8.14 7.23 5.00
CA ILE A 111 8.95 6.57 3.96
C ILE A 111 9.75 7.60 3.16
N ASP A 112 9.13 8.70 2.77
CA ASP A 112 9.79 9.78 2.03
C ASP A 112 10.90 10.41 2.88
N LEU A 113 10.64 10.69 4.16
CA LEU A 113 11.64 11.19 5.10
C LEU A 113 12.83 10.22 5.23
N LEU A 114 12.56 8.93 5.41
CA LEU A 114 13.60 7.90 5.50
C LEU A 114 14.39 7.78 4.20
N THR A 115 13.73 7.83 3.04
CA THR A 115 14.37 7.77 1.71
C THR A 115 15.24 9.00 1.43
N LYS A 116 14.76 10.19 1.81
CA LYS A 116 15.54 11.44 1.77
C LYS A 116 16.77 11.36 2.68
N THR A 117 16.61 10.77 3.86
CA THR A 117 17.72 10.54 4.81
C THR A 117 18.73 9.56 4.24
N CYS A 118 18.29 8.47 3.59
CA CYS A 118 19.16 7.52 2.91
C CYS A 118 19.98 8.16 1.77
N SER A 119 19.45 9.18 1.09
CA SER A 119 20.20 9.91 0.05
C SER A 119 21.42 10.66 0.61
N LYS A 120 21.50 10.85 1.93
CA LYS A 120 22.66 11.43 2.61
C LYS A 120 23.69 10.37 3.05
N ALA A 121 23.37 9.08 2.94
CA ALA A 121 24.18 7.97 3.47
C ALA A 121 25.40 7.59 2.61
N GLN A 122 25.89 8.48 1.74
CA GLN A 122 27.03 8.26 0.83
C GLN A 122 26.99 6.87 0.18
N ASN A 123 28.01 6.03 0.41
CA ASN A 123 28.18 4.71 -0.20
C ASN A 123 27.08 3.69 0.16
N TYR A 124 26.26 3.97 1.18
CA TYR A 124 25.19 3.08 1.64
C TYR A 124 23.81 3.48 1.15
N GLU A 125 23.69 4.54 0.33
CA GLU A 125 22.41 5.07 -0.13
C GLU A 125 21.46 3.97 -0.65
N GLN A 126 21.97 3.11 -1.55
CA GLN A 126 21.15 2.08 -2.19
C GLN A 126 20.75 0.95 -1.22
N GLN A 127 21.63 0.58 -0.29
CA GLN A 127 21.34 -0.43 0.73
C GLN A 127 20.33 0.10 1.76
N CYS A 128 20.49 1.37 2.15
CA CYS A 128 19.56 2.08 3.04
C CYS A 128 18.17 2.17 2.40
N LYS A 129 18.09 2.64 1.14
CA LYS A 129 16.81 2.71 0.42
C LYS A 129 16.16 1.34 0.32
N ARG A 130 16.92 0.29 -0.03
CA ARG A 130 16.38 -1.08 -0.05
C ARG A 130 15.81 -1.52 1.30
N LEU A 131 16.47 -1.17 2.40
CA LEU A 131 15.99 -1.51 3.75
C LEU A 131 14.67 -0.81 4.08
N VAL A 132 14.60 0.50 3.82
CA VAL A 132 13.37 1.29 4.02
C VAL A 132 12.22 0.70 3.22
N LEU A 133 12.44 0.35 1.95
CA LEU A 133 11.40 -0.20 1.07
C LEU A 133 11.04 -1.66 1.38
N LYS A 134 11.93 -2.43 2.03
CA LYS A 134 11.67 -3.83 2.39
C LYS A 134 10.73 -3.96 3.60
N TYR A 135 10.84 -3.04 4.55
CA TYR A 135 9.96 -3.01 5.74
C TYR A 135 8.69 -2.19 5.54
N THR A 136 8.68 -1.39 4.48
CA THR A 136 7.48 -0.75 3.97
C THR A 136 6.68 -1.77 3.17
N PRO A 137 5.35 -1.88 3.35
CA PRO A 137 4.51 -2.66 2.45
C PRO A 137 4.77 -2.24 1.00
N LEU A 138 5.11 -3.21 0.12
CA LEU A 138 5.49 -2.98 -1.28
C LEU A 138 4.47 -2.17 -2.11
N ILE A 139 3.26 -1.96 -1.56
CA ILE A 139 2.18 -1.14 -2.11
C ILE A 139 2.59 0.36 -2.23
N LEU A 140 3.55 0.84 -1.44
CA LEU A 140 3.78 2.28 -1.23
C LEU A 140 4.90 2.90 -2.08
N VAL A 141 5.68 2.13 -2.84
CA VAL A 141 6.88 2.68 -3.48
C VAL A 141 6.60 3.12 -4.91
N LYS A 142 6.35 4.43 -5.08
CA LYS A 142 6.08 5.08 -6.38
C LYS A 142 5.00 4.35 -7.17
N GLY A 143 3.80 4.24 -6.58
CA GLY A 143 2.62 3.63 -7.20
C GLY A 143 2.37 4.13 -8.63
N GLN A 144 2.59 5.42 -8.90
CA GLN A 144 2.54 5.98 -10.27
C GLN A 144 3.51 5.26 -11.21
N LYS A 145 4.82 5.26 -10.92
CA LYS A 145 5.82 4.61 -11.78
C LYS A 145 5.57 3.12 -11.91
N PHE A 146 5.12 2.48 -10.83
CA PHE A 146 4.79 1.06 -10.84
C PHE A 146 3.60 0.77 -11.77
N LEU A 147 2.53 1.55 -11.69
CA LEU A 147 1.36 1.44 -12.56
C LEU A 147 1.66 1.84 -14.01
N GLU A 148 2.60 2.77 -14.23
CA GLU A 148 3.07 3.14 -15.57
C GLU A 148 3.88 2.03 -16.25
N THR A 149 4.73 1.33 -15.48
CA THR A 149 5.69 0.37 -16.07
C THR A 149 5.30 -1.10 -15.90
N THR A 150 4.28 -1.40 -15.11
CA THR A 150 3.90 -2.76 -14.73
C THR A 150 2.43 -3.00 -15.01
N ASP A 151 2.13 -4.04 -15.78
CA ASP A 151 0.77 -4.56 -15.92
C ASP A 151 0.36 -5.25 -14.61
N VAL A 152 -0.20 -4.45 -13.70
CA VAL A 152 -0.67 -4.90 -12.38
C VAL A 152 -1.75 -5.97 -12.52
N CYS A 153 -2.57 -5.94 -13.58
CA CYS A 153 -3.65 -6.88 -13.80
C CYS A 153 -3.15 -8.26 -14.19
N SER A 154 -2.09 -8.34 -15.00
CA SER A 154 -1.38 -9.60 -15.24
C SER A 154 -0.60 -10.07 -14.00
N ALA A 155 0.02 -9.14 -13.26
CA ALA A 155 0.81 -9.46 -12.06
C ALA A 155 -0.03 -10.07 -10.93
N ILE A 156 -1.29 -9.64 -10.77
CA ILE A 156 -2.24 -10.22 -9.80
C ILE A 156 -3.06 -11.38 -10.39
N HIS A 157 -2.73 -11.83 -11.60
CA HIS A 157 -3.45 -12.89 -12.33
C HIS A 157 -4.94 -12.60 -12.59
N ALA A 158 -5.35 -11.33 -12.58
CA ALA A 158 -6.68 -10.91 -13.01
C ALA A 158 -6.81 -11.02 -14.54
N CYS A 159 -5.73 -10.74 -15.27
CA CYS A 159 -5.62 -10.90 -16.72
C CYS A 159 -4.66 -12.04 -17.07
N LYS A 160 -4.91 -12.71 -18.20
CA LYS A 160 -4.00 -13.71 -18.75
C LYS A 160 -2.82 -12.98 -19.41
N ALA A 161 -1.60 -13.31 -19.00
CA ALA A 161 -0.39 -12.74 -19.58
C ALA A 161 -0.34 -12.99 -21.11
N GLY A 162 -0.63 -11.95 -21.88
CA GLY A 162 -0.46 -11.82 -23.32
C GLY A 162 -0.85 -13.02 -24.20
N THR A 163 -2.11 -13.11 -24.63
CA THR A 163 -2.46 -13.34 -26.05
C THR A 163 -3.89 -12.85 -26.33
N GLN A 164 -3.96 -11.77 -27.10
CA GLN A 164 -5.03 -11.29 -28.00
C GLN A 164 -6.46 -11.04 -27.49
N ALA A 165 -6.78 -9.73 -27.51
CA ALA A 165 -8.02 -9.13 -28.00
C ALA A 165 -9.05 -10.10 -28.59
N SER A 166 -10.17 -10.25 -27.90
CA SER A 166 -11.47 -10.48 -28.54
C SER A 166 -12.24 -9.19 -28.42
N MET A 167 -12.22 -8.44 -29.51
CA MET A 167 -13.22 -7.43 -29.80
C MET A 167 -14.54 -8.19 -29.99
N GLU A 168 -15.42 -8.20 -28.99
CA GLU A 168 -16.85 -8.24 -29.24
C GLU A 168 -17.41 -6.84 -29.00
N ALA A 169 -17.80 -6.22 -30.10
CA ALA A 169 -18.48 -4.95 -30.13
C ALA A 169 -19.73 -5.01 -29.25
N MET A 170 -19.77 -4.20 -28.21
CA MET A 170 -21.01 -3.91 -27.49
C MET A 170 -21.72 -2.79 -28.27
N PRO A 171 -22.91 -3.02 -28.84
CA PRO A 171 -23.67 -1.93 -29.41
C PRO A 171 -24.19 -1.05 -28.28
N LEU A 172 -23.97 0.26 -28.42
CA LEU A 172 -24.80 1.26 -27.77
C LEU A 172 -26.25 1.02 -28.16
N SER A 173 -27.12 0.74 -27.19
CA SER A 173 -28.54 1.00 -27.31
C SER A 173 -29.02 1.76 -26.09
N ALA A 174 -29.28 3.04 -26.32
CA ALA A 174 -30.15 3.86 -25.51
C ALA A 174 -31.60 3.32 -25.54
N THR A 175 -32.37 3.78 -24.55
CA THR A 175 -33.85 3.79 -24.46
C THR A 175 -34.51 2.55 -23.83
N LEU A 176 -34.97 2.66 -22.57
CA LEU A 176 -36.30 3.16 -22.21
C LEU A 176 -36.33 3.66 -20.76
#